data_AF-A0AAV5KVX8-F1
#
_entry.id   AF-A0AAV5KVX8-F1
#
_cell.length_a   1.000
_cell.length_b   1.000
_cell.length_c   1.000
_cell.angle_alpha   90.00
_cell.angle_beta   90.00
_cell.angle_gamma   90.00
#
_symmetry.space_group_name_H-M   'P 1'
#
loop_
_entity.id
_entity.type
_entity.pdbx_description
1 polymer ?
#
loop_
_entity_poly.entity_id
_entity_poly.type
_entity_poly.pdbx_seq_one_letter_code
_entity_poly.pdbx_strand_id
1 'polypeptide(L)'
;MAKLAELHNLFPALREFVKMGKPVWGTCAGLIFLANKATGQKEGGQELIGGLDCTVHRNYFGSQIQSFEAELQVPELASKEGGPETFRGVFIRAPAILEAGPEVEVLADYAIPTNKVLYSSSSVEIQEESAMPEKRVIVAVRQGKLLATAFHPELTADTRWHSYFLKMASEVEEGASSSIVAVGGVDSNPSSIQQPKFDLPIYQ
;
A
#
# COMPACT_ATOMS: atom_id res chain seq x y z
N MET A 1 6.27 14.93 -4.64
CA MET A 1 4.86 14.54 -4.50
C MET A 1 4.09 15.47 -3.58
N ALA A 2 4.39 15.56 -2.26
CA ALA A 2 3.53 16.31 -1.32
C ALA A 2 3.44 17.80 -1.63
N LYS A 3 4.58 18.44 -1.87
CA LYS A 3 4.62 19.85 -2.31
C LYS A 3 3.82 20.11 -3.59
N LEU A 4 3.73 19.14 -4.49
CA LEU A 4 2.97 19.28 -5.74
C LEU A 4 1.46 19.13 -5.47
N ALA A 5 1.08 18.17 -4.62
CA ALA A 5 -0.30 18.02 -4.18
C ALA A 5 -0.81 19.25 -3.40
N GLU A 6 0.05 19.85 -2.59
CA GLU A 6 -0.23 21.12 -1.89
C GLU A 6 -0.37 22.27 -2.89
N LEU A 7 0.60 22.43 -3.80
CA LEU A 7 0.59 23.48 -4.83
C LEU A 7 -0.70 23.47 -5.67
N HIS A 8 -1.24 22.28 -5.95
CA HIS A 8 -2.46 22.11 -6.74
C HIS A 8 -3.72 21.85 -5.90
N ASN A 9 -3.65 22.03 -4.57
CA ASN A 9 -4.78 21.83 -3.66
C ASN A 9 -5.49 20.46 -3.83
N LEU A 10 -4.70 19.39 -4.01
CA LEU A 10 -5.23 18.04 -4.25
C LEU A 10 -5.58 17.30 -2.96
N PHE A 11 -5.03 17.70 -1.81
CA PHE A 11 -5.25 17.00 -0.54
C PHE A 11 -6.73 16.84 -0.15
N PRO A 12 -7.61 17.86 -0.28
CA PRO A 12 -9.03 17.68 0.02
C PRO A 12 -9.68 16.59 -0.85
N ALA A 13 -9.44 16.60 -2.16
CA ALA A 13 -10.02 15.64 -3.09
C ALA A 13 -9.48 14.22 -2.87
N LEU A 14 -8.18 14.09 -2.60
CA LEU A 14 -7.55 12.79 -2.33
C LEU A 14 -8.05 12.18 -1.01
N ARG A 15 -8.20 13.00 0.03
CA ARG A 15 -8.78 12.57 1.31
C ARG A 15 -10.23 12.13 1.15
N GLU A 16 -11.02 12.88 0.40
CA GLU A 16 -12.40 12.51 0.11
C GLU A 16 -12.48 11.19 -0.66
N PHE A 17 -11.64 11.00 -1.67
CA PHE A 17 -11.59 9.75 -2.44
C PHE A 17 -11.31 8.53 -1.55
N VAL A 18 -10.38 8.64 -0.61
CA VAL A 18 -10.10 7.59 0.38
C VAL A 18 -11.30 7.36 1.31
N LYS A 19 -11.92 8.44 1.82
CA LYS A 19 -13.09 8.35 2.72
C LYS A 19 -14.32 7.73 2.06
N MET A 20 -14.50 7.91 0.74
CA MET A 20 -15.57 7.27 -0.03
C MET A 20 -15.44 5.73 -0.07
N GLY A 21 -14.35 5.16 0.47
CA GLY A 21 -14.13 3.71 0.46
C GLY A 21 -13.88 3.21 -0.96
N LYS A 22 -13.24 4.01 -1.81
CA LYS A 22 -12.75 3.57 -3.11
C LYS A 22 -11.43 2.81 -2.95
N PRO A 23 -11.15 1.81 -3.79
CA PRO A 23 -9.87 1.12 -3.79
C PRO A 23 -8.71 2.09 -4.04
N VAL A 24 -7.68 2.06 -3.19
CA VAL A 24 -6.47 2.86 -3.37
C VAL A 24 -5.23 2.02 -3.11
N TRP A 25 -4.23 2.15 -3.97
CA TRP A 25 -2.94 1.50 -3.81
C TRP A 25 -1.82 2.52 -3.68
N GLY A 26 -1.15 2.53 -2.53
CA GLY A 26 0.06 3.32 -2.30
C GLY A 26 1.33 2.49 -2.48
N THR A 27 2.04 2.66 -3.60
CA THR A 27 3.36 2.05 -3.82
C THR A 27 4.48 3.01 -3.43
N CYS A 28 5.47 2.53 -2.66
CA CYS A 28 6.63 3.29 -2.19
C CYS A 28 6.27 4.67 -1.58
N ALA A 29 6.44 5.77 -2.31
CA ALA A 29 6.05 7.09 -1.83
C ALA A 29 4.54 7.25 -1.60
N GLY A 30 3.71 6.49 -2.33
CA GLY A 30 2.27 6.40 -2.12
C GLY A 30 1.90 5.77 -0.78
N LEU A 31 2.67 4.79 -0.30
CA LEU A 31 2.49 4.23 1.06
C LEU A 31 2.68 5.32 2.12
N ILE A 32 3.71 6.17 1.97
CA ILE A 32 3.94 7.29 2.90
C ILE A 32 2.72 8.23 2.92
N PHE A 33 2.13 8.51 1.76
CA PHE A 33 0.97 9.38 1.63
C PHE A 33 -0.30 8.82 2.31
N LEU A 34 -0.54 7.52 2.18
CA LEU A 34 -1.73 6.87 2.75
C LEU A 34 -1.63 6.64 4.26
N ALA A 35 -0.42 6.55 4.81
CA ALA A 35 -0.21 6.33 6.23
C ALA A 35 -0.78 7.48 7.09
N ASN A 36 -1.32 7.13 8.25
CA ASN A 36 -1.77 8.11 9.25
C ASN A 36 -0.59 8.85 9.90
N LYS A 37 0.59 8.22 9.99
CA LYS A 37 1.78 8.81 10.61
C LYS A 37 3.04 8.50 9.78
N ALA A 38 3.94 9.48 9.70
CA ALA A 38 5.23 9.29 9.06
C ALA A 38 6.39 9.91 9.85
N THR A 39 7.51 9.19 9.95
CA THR A 39 8.75 9.62 10.61
C THR A 39 9.92 9.71 9.60
N GLY A 40 11.06 10.26 10.02
CA GLY A 40 12.23 10.47 9.14
C GLY A 40 12.03 11.60 8.12
N GLN A 41 11.22 12.61 8.46
CA GLN A 41 10.98 13.79 7.64
C GLN A 41 12.09 14.84 7.81
N LYS A 42 12.36 15.63 6.75
CA LYS A 42 13.17 16.86 6.88
C LYS A 42 12.34 17.95 7.58
N GLU A 43 12.99 19.00 8.07
CA GLU A 43 12.31 20.19 8.63
C GLU A 43 11.21 20.70 7.68
N GLY A 44 10.04 21.02 8.25
CA GLY A 44 8.84 21.41 7.52
C GLY A 44 7.80 20.30 7.34
N GLY A 45 8.13 19.06 7.70
CA GLY A 45 7.20 17.93 7.68
C GLY A 45 6.71 17.56 6.28
N GLN A 46 5.73 16.65 6.21
CA GLN A 46 5.03 16.33 4.96
C GLN A 46 3.56 16.09 5.28
N GLU A 47 2.68 16.80 4.58
CA GLU A 47 1.25 16.53 4.64
C GLU A 47 0.94 15.13 4.05
N LEU A 48 0.06 14.41 4.75
CA LEU A 48 -0.37 13.05 4.40
C LEU A 48 -1.83 13.07 3.98
N ILE A 49 -2.21 12.14 3.10
CA ILE A 49 -3.63 11.88 2.80
C ILE A 49 -4.25 11.19 4.02
N GLY A 50 -3.58 10.17 4.55
CA GLY A 50 -4.11 9.33 5.62
C GLY A 50 -5.16 8.34 5.12
N GLY A 51 -5.69 7.55 6.05
CA GLY A 51 -6.70 6.51 5.80
C GLY A 51 -6.18 5.10 6.08
N LEU A 52 -4.87 4.88 6.00
CA LEU A 52 -4.23 3.63 6.40
C LEU A 52 -3.65 3.78 7.82
N ASP A 53 -4.10 2.94 8.75
CA ASP A 53 -3.71 2.95 10.15
C ASP A 53 -2.32 2.34 10.38
N CYS A 54 -1.29 3.04 9.90
CA CYS A 54 0.09 2.64 10.07
C CYS A 54 1.03 3.83 10.30
N THR A 55 2.18 3.53 10.90
CA THR A 55 3.30 4.45 11.07
C THR A 55 4.41 4.07 10.11
N VAL A 56 4.81 4.98 9.23
CA VAL A 56 5.82 4.73 8.19
C VAL A 56 7.11 5.52 8.45
N HIS A 57 8.27 4.86 8.38
CA HIS A 57 9.56 5.55 8.33
C HIS A 57 9.99 5.79 6.88
N ARG A 58 10.29 7.03 6.53
CA ARG A 58 10.74 7.39 5.18
C ARG A 58 12.19 6.98 4.95
N ASN A 59 12.52 6.52 3.74
CA ASN A 59 13.88 6.12 3.36
C ASN A 59 14.54 5.20 4.41
N TYR A 60 13.77 4.26 4.97
CA TYR A 60 14.19 3.45 6.12
C TYR A 60 15.46 2.63 5.82
N PHE A 61 15.61 2.17 4.58
CA PHE A 61 16.76 1.37 4.15
C PHE A 61 18.01 2.19 3.76
N GLY A 62 17.98 3.52 3.97
CA GLY A 62 19.13 4.40 3.78
C GLY A 62 19.10 5.23 2.49
N SER A 63 20.28 5.65 2.03
CA SER A 63 20.43 6.63 0.94
C SER A 63 20.14 6.04 -0.45
N GLN A 64 20.05 6.89 -1.48
CA GLN A 64 19.78 6.50 -2.89
C GLN A 64 20.66 5.34 -3.40
N ILE A 65 21.91 5.26 -2.91
CA ILE A 65 22.92 4.28 -3.32
C ILE A 65 22.60 2.86 -2.82
N GLN A 66 21.68 2.72 -1.86
CA GLN A 66 21.34 1.45 -1.22
C GLN A 66 20.05 0.81 -1.77
N SER A 67 19.70 1.07 -3.02
CA SER A 67 18.59 0.35 -3.67
C SER A 67 18.95 -1.14 -3.77
N PHE A 68 17.99 -2.02 -3.50
CA PHE A 68 18.21 -3.45 -3.48
C PHE A 68 16.96 -4.21 -3.91
N GLU A 69 17.14 -5.50 -4.12
CA GLU A 69 16.06 -6.42 -4.42
C GLU A 69 16.08 -7.56 -3.40
N ALA A 70 14.91 -8.06 -3.07
CA ALA A 70 14.77 -9.15 -2.11
C ALA A 70 13.59 -10.05 -2.47
N GLU A 71 13.74 -11.35 -2.20
CA GLU A 71 12.62 -12.29 -2.22
C GLU A 71 11.78 -12.11 -0.96
N LEU A 72 10.51 -11.74 -1.16
CA LEU A 72 9.52 -11.52 -0.11
C LEU A 72 8.61 -12.74 -0.02
N GLN A 73 8.38 -13.24 1.19
CA GLN A 73 7.38 -14.28 1.42
C GLN A 73 5.99 -13.64 1.29
N VAL A 74 5.16 -14.17 0.39
CA VAL A 74 3.82 -13.66 0.09
C VAL A 74 2.79 -14.81 0.01
N PRO A 75 2.67 -15.66 1.05
CA PRO A 75 1.85 -16.86 1.00
C PRO A 75 0.36 -16.56 0.73
N GLU A 76 -0.14 -15.44 1.25
CA GLU A 76 -1.52 -15.02 1.01
C GLU A 76 -1.75 -14.60 -0.45
N LEU A 77 -0.81 -13.84 -1.03
CA LEU A 77 -0.85 -13.46 -2.44
C LEU A 77 -0.78 -14.71 -3.33
N ALA A 78 0.12 -15.64 -3.02
CA ALA A 78 0.26 -16.90 -3.74
C ALA A 78 -1.02 -17.75 -3.64
N SER A 79 -1.68 -17.75 -2.49
CA SER A 79 -2.95 -18.47 -2.30
C SER A 79 -4.11 -17.86 -3.12
N LYS A 80 -4.14 -16.54 -3.28
CA LYS A 80 -5.22 -15.82 -3.99
C LYS A 80 -5.00 -15.68 -5.50
N GLU A 81 -3.76 -15.50 -5.93
CA GLU A 81 -3.39 -15.26 -7.33
C GLU A 81 -2.73 -16.47 -8.01
N GLY A 82 -2.27 -17.46 -7.24
CA GLY A 82 -1.40 -18.53 -7.70
C GLY A 82 0.08 -18.10 -7.81
N GLY A 83 0.93 -19.02 -8.24
CA GLY A 83 2.36 -18.80 -8.44
C GLY A 83 3.23 -19.13 -7.21
N PRO A 84 4.52 -18.73 -7.23
CA PRO A 84 5.48 -19.05 -6.18
C PRO A 84 5.12 -18.41 -4.82
N GLU A 85 5.51 -19.02 -3.71
CA GLU A 85 5.31 -18.44 -2.37
C GLU A 85 6.15 -17.17 -2.13
N THR A 86 7.09 -16.86 -3.03
CA THR A 86 7.92 -15.66 -2.99
C THR A 86 7.60 -14.67 -4.10
N PHE A 87 7.95 -13.41 -3.86
CA PHE A 87 7.87 -12.32 -4.82
C PHE A 87 9.16 -11.49 -4.76
N ARG A 88 9.74 -11.18 -5.93
CA ARG A 88 10.93 -10.31 -6.03
C ARG A 88 10.53 -8.85 -5.81
N GLY A 89 10.71 -8.34 -4.60
CA GLY A 89 10.49 -6.94 -4.26
C GLY A 89 11.68 -6.05 -4.68
N VAL A 90 11.39 -4.99 -5.44
CA VAL A 90 12.39 -3.97 -5.83
C VAL A 90 12.26 -2.76 -4.91
N PHE A 91 13.30 -2.46 -4.12
CA PHE A 91 13.31 -1.42 -3.10
C PHE A 91 14.23 -0.27 -3.50
N ILE A 92 13.64 0.89 -3.84
CA ILE A 92 14.37 2.09 -4.26
C ILE A 92 14.05 3.22 -3.28
N ARG A 93 15.01 3.59 -2.43
CA ARG A 93 14.77 4.52 -1.30
C ARG A 93 13.52 4.17 -0.50
N ALA A 94 13.27 2.88 -0.33
CA ALA A 94 11.98 2.42 0.14
C ALA A 94 11.71 2.92 1.58
N PRO A 95 10.46 3.30 1.88
CA PRO A 95 10.03 3.43 3.26
C PRO A 95 9.93 2.05 3.92
N ALA A 96 9.61 2.03 5.21
CA ALA A 96 9.18 0.81 5.88
C ALA A 96 8.09 1.11 6.91
N ILE A 97 7.20 0.15 7.13
CA ILE A 97 6.11 0.29 8.11
C ILE A 97 6.64 -0.18 9.47
N LEU A 98 6.63 0.73 10.44
CA LEU A 98 7.09 0.48 11.80
C LEU A 98 6.00 -0.13 12.67
N GLU A 99 4.76 0.34 12.50
CA GLU A 99 3.61 -0.05 13.29
C GLU A 99 2.39 -0.14 12.37
N ALA A 100 1.52 -1.12 12.62
CA ALA A 100 0.26 -1.31 11.93
C ALA A 100 -0.85 -1.47 12.98
N GLY A 101 -2.00 -0.85 12.74
CA GLY A 101 -3.17 -0.93 13.60
C GLY A 101 -3.81 -2.32 13.62
N PRO A 102 -4.76 -2.56 14.55
CA PRO A 102 -5.36 -3.88 14.74
C PRO A 102 -6.20 -4.38 13.55
N GLU A 103 -6.72 -3.46 12.72
CA GLU A 103 -7.50 -3.79 11.52
C GLU A 103 -6.64 -3.88 10.26
N VAL A 104 -5.32 -3.68 10.39
CA VAL A 104 -4.39 -3.72 9.26
C VAL A 104 -3.83 -5.13 9.12
N GLU A 105 -4.10 -5.74 7.97
CA GLU A 105 -3.58 -7.03 7.56
C GLU A 105 -2.15 -6.86 7.02
N VAL A 106 -1.20 -7.60 7.59
CA VAL A 106 0.20 -7.63 7.12
C VAL A 106 0.35 -8.71 6.06
N LEU A 107 0.61 -8.30 4.83
CA LEU A 107 0.69 -9.20 3.67
C LEU A 107 2.13 -9.67 3.40
N ALA A 108 3.12 -8.84 3.75
CA ALA A 108 4.53 -9.18 3.61
C ALA A 108 5.40 -8.39 4.59
N ASP A 109 6.48 -9.03 5.03
CA ASP A 109 7.56 -8.42 5.79
C ASP A 109 8.92 -8.76 5.14
N TYR A 110 9.97 -8.11 5.62
CA TYR A 110 11.34 -8.35 5.19
C TYR A 110 12.28 -8.47 6.39
N ALA A 111 13.08 -9.54 6.43
CA ALA A 111 14.12 -9.74 7.43
C ALA A 111 15.34 -8.86 7.09
N ILE A 112 15.70 -7.95 8.01
CA ILE A 112 16.84 -7.07 7.85
C ILE A 112 18.11 -7.84 8.22
N PRO A 113 19.08 -8.02 7.31
CA PRO A 113 20.33 -8.68 7.65
C PRO A 113 21.08 -7.92 8.75
N THR A 114 21.56 -8.63 9.78
CA THR A 114 22.23 -8.06 10.97
C THR A 114 23.46 -7.21 10.62
N ASN A 115 24.10 -7.47 9.48
CA ASN A 115 25.24 -6.68 8.98
C ASN A 115 24.85 -5.34 8.32
N LYS A 116 23.55 -5.01 8.26
CA LYS A 116 23.00 -3.77 7.67
C LYS A 116 22.24 -2.91 8.69
N VAL A 117 22.53 -3.00 9.99
CA VAL A 117 21.93 -2.11 11.00
C VAL A 117 22.40 -0.67 10.74
N LEU A 118 21.60 0.09 9.99
CA LEU A 118 21.88 1.46 9.51
C LEU A 118 21.49 2.56 10.51
N TYR A 119 21.32 2.21 11.79
CA TYR A 119 21.04 3.18 12.85
C TYR A 119 22.09 3.07 13.95
N SER A 120 23.17 3.85 13.81
CA SER A 120 23.93 4.34 14.94
C SER A 120 24.14 5.84 14.71
N SER A 121 23.17 6.62 15.17
CA SER A 121 23.49 7.94 15.72
C SER A 121 24.43 7.70 16.91
N SER A 122 25.70 8.05 16.69
CA SER A 122 26.75 8.34 17.67
C SER A 122 26.85 7.46 18.92
N SER A 123 27.93 6.66 18.93
CA SER A 123 28.69 6.17 20.09
C SER A 123 27.93 5.34 21.15
N VAL A 124 27.93 4.01 20.97
CA VAL A 124 28.05 3.04 22.07
C VAL A 124 28.87 1.83 21.60
N GLU A 125 29.74 1.37 22.48
CA GLU A 125 30.72 0.29 22.33
C GLU A 125 30.10 -1.08 22.05
N ILE A 126 30.90 -1.92 21.37
CA ILE A 126 30.64 -3.32 21.07
C ILE A 126 30.52 -4.11 22.39
N GLN A 127 29.38 -4.76 22.61
CA GLN A 127 29.26 -5.91 23.52
C GLN A 127 28.48 -7.04 22.85
N GLU A 128 28.84 -8.25 23.27
CA GLU A 128 28.86 -9.50 22.50
C GLU A 128 27.52 -10.16 22.15
N GLU A 129 27.64 -11.03 21.15
CA GLU A 129 26.77 -12.13 20.72
C GLU A 129 25.78 -12.63 21.78
N SER A 130 24.55 -12.17 21.62
CA SER A 130 23.35 -12.98 21.90
C SER A 130 22.54 -12.97 20.62
N ALA A 131 22.03 -14.12 20.19
CA ALA A 131 21.25 -14.27 18.96
C ALA A 131 20.00 -13.37 19.05
N MET A 132 20.15 -12.12 18.62
CA MET A 132 19.05 -11.17 18.57
C MET A 132 18.06 -11.70 17.54
N PRO A 133 16.75 -11.68 17.83
CA PRO A 133 15.75 -12.08 16.86
C PRO A 133 15.96 -11.26 15.58
N GLU A 134 15.97 -11.93 14.43
CA GLU A 134 16.06 -11.25 13.13
C GLU A 134 15.05 -10.10 13.09
N LYS A 135 15.55 -8.86 12.96
CA LYS A 135 14.67 -7.70 12.94
C LYS A 135 13.92 -7.70 11.62
N ARG A 136 12.63 -8.05 11.66
CA ARG A 136 11.73 -7.97 10.51
C ARG A 136 11.06 -6.61 10.46
N VAL A 137 10.76 -6.15 9.25
CA VAL A 137 10.03 -4.91 9.03
C VAL A 137 8.92 -5.13 8.02
N ILE A 138 7.77 -4.50 8.24
CA ILE A 138 6.60 -4.67 7.39
C ILE A 138 6.80 -3.89 6.09
N VAL A 139 6.51 -4.55 4.95
CA VAL A 139 6.72 -4.00 3.61
C VAL A 139 5.49 -4.08 2.71
N ALA A 140 4.44 -4.82 3.10
CA ALA A 140 3.14 -4.75 2.45
C ALA A 140 2.01 -4.93 3.46
N VAL A 141 0.97 -4.12 3.34
CA VAL A 141 -0.22 -4.16 4.21
C VAL A 141 -1.49 -3.89 3.42
N ARG A 142 -2.61 -4.34 3.97
CA ARG A 142 -3.96 -4.01 3.52
C ARG A 142 -4.82 -3.57 4.70
N GLN A 143 -5.69 -2.59 4.49
CA GLN A 143 -6.77 -2.25 5.41
C GLN A 143 -8.03 -1.97 4.60
N GLY A 144 -8.99 -2.89 4.66
CA GLY A 144 -10.18 -2.84 3.81
C GLY A 144 -9.82 -2.77 2.32
N LYS A 145 -10.05 -1.61 1.71
CA LYS A 145 -9.79 -1.34 0.28
C LYS A 145 -8.51 -0.52 0.03
N LEU A 146 -7.72 -0.31 1.06
CA LEU A 146 -6.41 0.33 0.96
C LEU A 146 -5.35 -0.75 0.91
N LEU A 147 -4.56 -0.74 -0.16
CA LEU A 147 -3.38 -1.56 -0.32
C LEU A 147 -2.15 -0.67 -0.26
N ALA A 148 -1.09 -1.10 0.40
CA ALA A 148 0.15 -0.36 0.39
C ALA A 148 1.38 -1.27 0.39
N THR A 149 2.37 -0.91 -0.41
CA THR A 149 3.62 -1.67 -0.58
C THR A 149 4.81 -0.72 -0.51
N ALA A 150 5.87 -1.10 0.19
CA ALA A 150 7.11 -0.33 0.30
C ALA A 150 8.01 -0.47 -0.94
N PHE A 151 7.86 -1.57 -1.68
CA PHE A 151 8.57 -1.88 -2.92
C PHE A 151 7.79 -1.44 -4.15
N HIS A 152 8.45 -1.56 -5.31
CA HIS A 152 7.96 -1.22 -6.63
C HIS A 152 7.53 -2.48 -7.41
N PRO A 153 6.29 -2.97 -7.26
CA PRO A 153 5.79 -4.14 -7.97
C PRO A 153 5.76 -3.93 -9.49
N GLU A 154 5.64 -2.68 -9.95
CA GLU A 154 5.64 -2.27 -11.36
C GLU A 154 7.00 -2.46 -12.06
N LEU A 155 8.07 -2.64 -11.30
CA LEU A 155 9.42 -2.88 -11.82
C LEU A 155 9.74 -4.37 -11.97
N THR A 156 8.72 -5.23 -11.94
CA THR A 156 8.82 -6.68 -12.07
C THR A 156 7.88 -7.16 -13.17
N ALA A 157 8.18 -8.33 -13.76
CA ALA A 157 7.25 -8.99 -14.68
C ALA A 157 6.10 -9.71 -13.96
N ASP A 158 6.16 -9.82 -12.64
CA ASP A 158 5.16 -10.52 -11.83
C ASP A 158 3.99 -9.58 -11.52
N THR A 159 2.84 -9.87 -12.11
CA THR A 159 1.65 -9.04 -12.05
C THR A 159 0.70 -9.40 -10.92
N ARG A 160 1.07 -10.31 -10.00
CA ARG A 160 0.16 -10.81 -8.96
C ARG A 160 -0.34 -9.71 -8.02
N TRP A 161 0.51 -8.77 -7.63
CA TRP A 161 0.08 -7.61 -6.84
C TRP A 161 -0.93 -6.72 -7.57
N HIS A 162 -0.75 -6.53 -8.88
CA HIS A 162 -1.69 -5.75 -9.71
C HIS A 162 -3.02 -6.48 -9.84
N SER A 163 -2.98 -7.79 -10.09
CA SER A 163 -4.17 -8.64 -10.19
C SER A 163 -4.93 -8.68 -8.86
N TYR A 164 -4.21 -8.80 -7.74
CA TYR A 164 -4.76 -8.72 -6.39
C TYR A 164 -5.47 -7.39 -6.14
N PHE A 165 -4.84 -6.27 -6.51
CA PHE A 165 -5.46 -4.95 -6.37
C PHE A 165 -6.73 -4.79 -7.23
N LEU A 166 -6.71 -5.28 -8.48
CA LEU A 166 -7.88 -5.23 -9.37
C LEU A 166 -9.05 -6.06 -8.86
N LYS A 167 -8.78 -7.26 -8.30
CA LYS A 167 -9.84 -8.08 -7.67
C LYS A 167 -10.42 -7.40 -6.44
N MET A 168 -9.57 -6.83 -5.59
CA MET A 168 -10.02 -6.01 -4.46
C MET A 168 -10.89 -4.83 -4.92
N ALA A 169 -10.62 -4.29 -6.13
CA ALA A 169 -11.43 -3.23 -6.71
C ALA A 169 -12.77 -3.72 -7.26
N SER A 170 -12.84 -4.91 -7.86
CA SER A 170 -14.10 -5.48 -8.37
C SER A 170 -15.05 -5.93 -7.27
N GLU A 171 -14.53 -6.37 -6.11
CA GLU A 171 -15.36 -6.72 -4.93
C GLU A 171 -16.23 -5.54 -4.45
N VAL A 172 -15.86 -4.30 -4.82
CA VAL A 172 -16.62 -3.08 -4.48
C VAL A 172 -17.93 -2.97 -5.26
N GLU A 173 -17.97 -3.47 -6.50
CA GLU A 173 -19.12 -3.32 -7.38
C GLU A 173 -20.24 -4.30 -7.01
N GLU A 174 -19.92 -5.50 -6.56
CA GLU A 174 -20.91 -6.52 -6.16
C GLU A 174 -21.63 -6.15 -4.85
N GLY A 175 -20.91 -5.53 -3.89
CA GLY A 175 -21.49 -5.03 -2.64
C GLY A 175 -22.39 -3.79 -2.81
N ALA A 176 -22.15 -2.96 -3.82
CA ALA A 176 -22.99 -1.80 -4.13
C ALA A 176 -24.22 -2.17 -4.97
N SER A 177 -24.08 -3.16 -5.86
CA SER A 177 -25.17 -3.65 -6.71
C SER A 177 -26.25 -4.40 -5.92
N SER A 178 -25.87 -5.14 -4.87
CA SER A 178 -26.81 -5.86 -4.00
C SER A 178 -27.72 -4.95 -3.15
N SER A 179 -27.29 -3.73 -2.84
CA SER A 179 -28.10 -2.72 -2.12
C SER A 179 -29.18 -2.03 -2.97
N ILE A 180 -29.12 -2.14 -4.31
CA ILE A 180 -30.10 -1.50 -5.21
C ILE A 180 -31.33 -2.39 -5.47
N VAL A 181 -31.25 -3.70 -5.22
CA VAL A 181 -32.32 -4.67 -5.57
C VAL A 181 -33.44 -4.77 -4.51
N ALA A 182 -33.35 -4.05 -3.39
CA ALA A 182 -34.27 -4.22 -2.25
C ALA A 182 -35.44 -3.22 -2.19
N VAL A 183 -35.76 -2.50 -3.28
CA VAL A 183 -36.98 -1.66 -3.34
C VAL A 183 -37.70 -1.86 -4.67
N GLY A 184 -38.85 -2.55 -4.60
CA GLY A 184 -39.89 -2.47 -5.62
C GLY A 184 -40.17 -3.79 -6.35
N GLY A 185 -41.01 -4.64 -5.73
CA GLY A 185 -41.84 -5.54 -6.52
C GLY A 185 -42.90 -4.72 -7.26
N VAL A 186 -43.11 -5.05 -8.53
CA VAL A 186 -44.39 -5.23 -9.26
C VAL A 186 -44.16 -4.97 -10.76
N ASP A 187 -44.70 -5.90 -11.54
CA ASP A 187 -44.97 -5.92 -12.98
C ASP A 187 -43.90 -6.37 -13.99
N SER A 188 -44.35 -7.39 -14.71
CA SER A 188 -43.78 -8.17 -15.79
C SER A 188 -43.64 -7.39 -17.10
N ASN A 189 -42.42 -7.30 -17.65
CA ASN A 189 -42.18 -7.27 -19.10
C ASN A 189 -40.69 -7.58 -19.41
N PRO A 190 -40.36 -8.53 -20.33
CA PRO A 190 -38.97 -8.85 -20.64
C PRO A 190 -38.53 -8.12 -21.92
N SER A 191 -38.02 -6.90 -21.81
CA SER A 191 -37.29 -6.26 -22.90
C SER A 191 -36.39 -5.13 -22.41
N SER A 192 -35.12 -5.20 -22.80
CA SER A 192 -34.04 -4.22 -22.65
C SER A 192 -33.44 -3.99 -21.24
N ILE A 193 -32.45 -4.81 -20.89
CA ILE A 193 -31.42 -4.40 -19.92
C ILE A 193 -30.32 -3.70 -20.72
N GLN A 194 -30.32 -2.37 -20.74
CA GLN A 194 -29.20 -1.56 -21.19
C GLN A 194 -28.20 -1.43 -20.02
N GLN A 195 -26.98 -1.93 -20.20
CA GLN A 195 -25.87 -1.68 -19.26
C GLN A 195 -25.60 -0.16 -19.18
N PRO A 196 -25.38 0.42 -17.98
CA PRO A 196 -25.02 1.82 -17.87
C PRO A 196 -23.59 2.02 -18.40
N LYS A 197 -23.46 2.73 -19.52
CA LYS A 197 -22.17 3.24 -20.01
C LYS A 197 -21.68 4.34 -19.06
N PHE A 198 -20.63 4.07 -18.31
CA PHE A 198 -19.84 5.10 -17.66
C PHE A 198 -18.88 5.72 -18.70
N ASP A 199 -19.36 6.73 -19.42
CA ASP A 199 -18.46 7.57 -20.23
C ASP A 199 -17.79 8.61 -19.31
N LEU A 200 -16.50 8.42 -19.06
CA LEU A 200 -15.65 9.46 -18.46
C LEU A 200 -15.38 10.55 -19.50
N PRO A 201 -15.43 11.86 -19.14
CA PRO A 201 -15.21 12.93 -20.09
C PRO A 201 -13.76 12.95 -20.56
N ILE A 202 -13.58 12.77 -21.87
CA ILE A 202 -12.32 13.04 -22.57
C ILE A 202 -12.18 14.56 -22.66
N TYR A 203 -11.25 15.14 -21.91
CA TYR A 203 -10.84 16.54 -22.12
C TYR A 203 -9.90 16.56 -23.34
N GLN A 204 -10.34 17.26 -24.40
CA GLN A 204 -9.50 17.63 -25.55
C GLN A 204 -8.66 18.86 -25.22
#